data_AF-A0A937B5E5-F1
#
_entry.id   AF-A0A937B5E5-F1
#
_cell.length_a   1.000
_cell.length_b   1.000
_cell.length_c   1.000
_cell.angle_alpha   90.00
_cell.angle_beta   90.00
_cell.angle_gamma   90.00
#
_symmetry.space_group_name_H-M   'P 1'
#
loop_
_entity.id
_entity.type
_entity.pdbx_description
1 polymer ?
#
loop_
_entity_poly.entity_id
_entity_poly.type
_entity_poly.pdbx_seq_one_letter_code
_entity_poly.pdbx_strand_id
1 'polypeptide(L)'
;MTQSKFILFFLAFIFILKINAQDTLSHNLLWEIKHPNQKQSSYLFGTIHLIPTEDFFYPKNTLEKMSQCEKVYFEVDVEKMNDMSTMLSLMDKIMMSDGSSLQDHLEDNKYQTVKNYFEKLGLPMMFVDRIKPMFLEILANPEMNPEDLKNNKLKSYEMELATEAKTRKLKIDGLETIDFQISIFDSIPYKKQAEQLYQSIQSSNSGD
;
A
#
# COMPACT_ATOMS: atom_id res chain seq x y z
N MET A 1 9.18 -56.85 -37.77
CA MET A 1 8.22 -56.65 -36.66
C MET A 1 8.83 -55.94 -35.43
N THR A 2 9.96 -55.24 -35.60
CA THR A 2 10.79 -54.74 -34.49
C THR A 2 10.93 -53.22 -34.44
N GLN A 3 10.73 -52.49 -35.55
CA GLN A 3 10.81 -51.02 -35.55
C GLN A 3 9.53 -50.33 -35.02
N SER A 4 8.36 -50.92 -35.27
CA SER A 4 7.07 -50.35 -34.80
C SER A 4 6.94 -50.34 -33.26
N LYS A 5 7.58 -51.29 -32.56
CA LYS A 5 7.58 -51.33 -31.08
C LYS A 5 8.49 -50.27 -30.45
N PHE A 6 9.55 -49.84 -31.15
CA PHE A 6 10.46 -48.79 -30.66
C PHE A 6 9.83 -47.40 -30.79
N ILE A 7 9.07 -47.16 -31.86
CA ILE A 7 8.34 -45.89 -32.08
C ILE A 7 7.21 -45.71 -31.05
N LEU A 8 6.49 -46.79 -30.70
CA LEU A 8 5.47 -46.73 -29.64
C LEU A 8 6.06 -46.44 -28.25
N PHE A 9 7.26 -46.94 -27.95
CA PHE A 9 7.93 -46.67 -26.67
C PHE A 9 8.44 -45.23 -26.57
N PHE A 10 8.89 -44.65 -27.69
CA PHE A 10 9.35 -43.26 -27.75
C PHE A 10 8.18 -42.26 -27.65
N LEU A 11 7.03 -42.58 -28.27
CA LEU A 11 5.81 -41.78 -28.15
C LEU A 11 5.21 -41.81 -26.74
N ALA A 12 5.33 -42.93 -26.02
CA ALA A 12 4.90 -43.04 -24.62
C ALA A 12 5.79 -42.24 -23.65
N PHE A 13 7.08 -42.08 -23.97
CA PHE A 13 8.03 -41.30 -23.13
C PHE A 13 7.81 -39.78 -23.25
N ILE A 14 7.40 -39.30 -24.43
CA ILE A 14 7.09 -37.88 -24.67
C ILE A 14 5.82 -37.45 -23.91
N PHE A 15 4.89 -38.37 -23.63
CA PHE A 15 3.65 -38.06 -22.92
C PHE A 15 3.81 -37.92 -21.39
N ILE A 16 4.97 -38.26 -20.83
CA ILE A 16 5.27 -38.13 -19.38
C ILE A 16 5.94 -36.78 -19.05
N LEU A 17 6.40 -36.04 -20.06
CA LEU A 17 6.81 -34.64 -19.87
C LEU A 17 5.57 -33.76 -19.72
N LYS A 18 4.99 -33.76 -18.51
CA LYS A 18 4.19 -32.62 -18.06
C LYS A 18 5.12 -31.43 -17.96
N ILE A 19 5.27 -30.71 -19.07
CA ILE A 19 5.80 -29.36 -19.10
C ILE A 19 4.78 -28.51 -18.33
N ASN A 20 4.95 -28.41 -17.01
CA ASN A 20 4.31 -27.38 -16.20
C ASN A 20 5.04 -26.06 -16.49
N ALA A 21 4.89 -25.52 -17.70
CA ALA A 21 5.49 -24.22 -18.07
C ALA A 21 4.55 -23.03 -17.81
N GLN A 22 3.33 -23.26 -17.30
CA GLN A 22 2.38 -22.21 -16.98
C GLN A 22 1.57 -22.60 -15.73
N ASP A 23 1.95 -22.02 -14.59
CA ASP A 23 1.09 -21.53 -13.49
C ASP A 23 1.84 -21.41 -12.15
N THR A 24 2.92 -20.64 -12.10
CA THR A 24 3.55 -20.24 -10.83
C THR A 24 3.70 -18.73 -10.66
N LEU A 25 3.39 -17.93 -11.69
CA LEU A 25 3.49 -16.46 -11.64
C LEU A 25 2.30 -15.79 -10.97
N SER A 26 1.18 -16.48 -10.76
CA SER A 26 -0.06 -15.91 -10.25
C SER A 26 -0.01 -15.49 -8.77
N HIS A 27 1.06 -15.81 -8.03
CA HIS A 27 1.15 -15.58 -6.58
C HIS A 27 2.54 -15.12 -6.10
N ASN A 28 3.29 -14.37 -6.91
CA ASN A 28 4.61 -13.85 -6.48
C ASN A 28 4.55 -12.34 -6.23
N LEU A 29 4.76 -11.93 -4.97
CA LEU A 29 4.93 -10.53 -4.59
C LEU A 29 6.41 -10.08 -4.62
N LEU A 30 7.35 -11.03 -4.60
CA LEU A 30 8.79 -10.75 -4.61
C LEU A 30 9.40 -11.01 -6.01
N TRP A 31 9.97 -9.97 -6.59
CA TRP A 31 10.61 -9.99 -7.90
C TRP A 31 12.12 -9.84 -7.74
N GLU A 32 12.89 -10.71 -8.38
CA GLU A 32 14.35 -10.60 -8.44
C GLU A 32 14.77 -9.81 -9.69
N ILE A 33 15.57 -8.78 -9.50
CA ILE A 33 16.12 -7.92 -10.54
C ILE A 33 17.61 -8.19 -10.65
N LYS A 34 18.03 -8.74 -11.79
CA LYS A 34 19.43 -9.06 -12.10
C LYS A 34 19.97 -8.16 -13.20
N HIS A 35 21.10 -7.52 -12.95
CA HIS A 35 21.85 -6.83 -13.99
C HIS A 35 22.87 -7.81 -14.62
N PRO A 36 22.94 -7.95 -15.96
CA PRO A 36 23.80 -8.95 -16.61
C PRO A 36 25.28 -8.90 -16.20
N ASN A 37 25.75 -7.71 -15.85
CA ASN A 37 27.15 -7.45 -15.48
C ASN A 37 27.39 -7.30 -13.97
N GLN A 38 26.41 -7.60 -13.12
CA GLN A 38 26.56 -7.54 -11.66
C GLN A 38 26.27 -8.91 -11.04
N LYS A 39 27.03 -9.24 -9.99
CA LYS A 39 26.84 -10.50 -9.25
C LYS A 39 25.71 -10.40 -8.21
N GLN A 40 25.42 -9.19 -7.73
CA GLN A 40 24.38 -8.93 -6.75
C GLN A 40 23.04 -8.73 -7.47
N SER A 41 21.98 -9.27 -6.88
CA SER A 41 20.60 -9.02 -7.30
C SER A 41 19.99 -7.90 -6.44
N SER A 42 19.06 -7.16 -7.02
CA SER A 42 18.09 -6.36 -6.26
C SER A 42 16.76 -7.09 -6.20
N TYR A 43 15.90 -6.71 -5.27
CA TYR A 43 14.58 -7.30 -5.14
C TYR A 43 13.52 -6.21 -5.03
N LEU A 44 12.39 -6.41 -5.70
CA LEU A 44 11.21 -5.55 -5.61
C LEU A 44 10.08 -6.36 -4.97
N PHE A 45 9.57 -5.87 -3.85
CA PHE A 45 8.46 -6.49 -3.13
C PHE A 45 7.24 -5.58 -3.24
N GLY A 46 6.16 -6.07 -3.84
CA GLY A 46 4.89 -5.34 -3.89
C GLY A 46 4.17 -5.43 -2.54
N THR A 47 3.74 -4.29 -2.01
CA THR A 47 2.97 -4.21 -0.77
C THR A 47 1.54 -3.73 -1.03
N ILE A 48 0.69 -4.03 -0.06
CA ILE A 48 -0.49 -3.22 0.26
C ILE A 48 -0.24 -2.62 1.63
N HIS A 49 -0.76 -1.42 1.89
CA HIS A 49 -0.44 -0.72 3.14
C HIS A 49 -0.92 -1.46 4.38
N LEU A 50 -2.14 -2.00 4.34
CA LEU A 50 -2.79 -2.66 5.47
C LEU A 50 -3.48 -3.94 5.01
N ILE A 51 -3.50 -4.94 5.89
CA ILE A 51 -4.18 -6.22 5.69
C ILE A 51 -4.70 -6.75 7.03
N PRO A 52 -5.83 -7.48 7.08
CA PRO A 52 -6.21 -8.24 8.27
C PRO A 52 -5.08 -9.14 8.75
N THR A 53 -4.89 -9.22 10.05
CA THR A 53 -3.78 -9.97 10.66
C THR A 53 -3.80 -11.44 10.28
N GLU A 54 -4.99 -12.04 10.17
CA GLU A 54 -5.21 -13.43 9.77
C GLU A 54 -4.76 -13.72 8.33
N ASP A 55 -4.79 -12.70 7.47
CA ASP A 55 -4.40 -12.79 6.06
C ASP A 55 -2.95 -12.33 5.85
N PHE A 56 -2.27 -11.81 6.87
CA PHE A 56 -0.89 -11.38 6.76
C PHE A 56 0.06 -12.56 6.60
N PHE A 57 0.88 -12.53 5.55
CA PHE A 57 1.94 -13.51 5.35
C PHE A 57 3.17 -12.90 4.68
N TYR A 58 4.34 -13.51 4.94
CA TYR A 58 5.52 -13.29 4.11
C TYR A 58 5.56 -14.32 3.00
N PRO A 59 5.62 -13.90 1.72
CA PRO A 59 5.85 -14.82 0.61
C PRO A 59 7.15 -15.59 0.80
N LYS A 60 7.18 -16.79 0.22
CA LYS A 60 8.31 -17.72 0.34
C LYS A 60 9.64 -17.02 0.04
N ASN A 61 10.64 -17.27 0.89
CA ASN A 61 12.00 -16.73 0.82
C ASN A 61 12.15 -15.21 1.00
N THR A 62 11.07 -14.43 1.25
CA THR A 62 11.15 -12.95 1.38
C THR A 62 12.16 -12.52 2.44
N LEU A 63 12.02 -13.01 3.67
CA LEU A 63 12.92 -12.64 4.76
C LEU A 63 14.35 -13.18 4.57
N GLU A 64 14.50 -14.33 3.91
CA GLU A 64 15.82 -14.87 3.55
C GLU A 64 16.53 -13.95 2.56
N LYS A 65 15.87 -13.55 1.46
CA LYS A 65 16.44 -12.64 0.47
C LYS A 65 16.69 -11.26 1.04
N MET A 66 15.77 -10.74 1.83
CA MET A 66 15.96 -9.49 2.55
C MET A 66 17.21 -9.53 3.45
N SER A 67 17.48 -10.65 4.12
CA SER A 67 18.69 -10.79 4.96
C SER A 67 20.01 -10.79 4.19
N GLN A 68 19.97 -11.01 2.88
CA GLN A 68 21.14 -10.97 1.99
C GLN A 68 21.34 -9.57 1.40
N CYS A 69 20.39 -8.65 1.61
CA CYS A 69 20.48 -7.27 1.15
C CYS A 69 21.32 -6.43 2.10
N GLU A 70 22.01 -5.43 1.56
CA GLU A 70 22.75 -4.44 2.36
C GLU A 70 21.84 -3.31 2.87
N LYS A 71 20.74 -3.06 2.14
CA LYS A 71 19.83 -1.94 2.36
C LYS A 71 18.42 -2.29 1.87
N VAL A 72 17.41 -1.75 2.54
CA VAL A 72 16.00 -1.79 2.13
C VAL A 72 15.54 -0.37 1.83
N TYR A 73 14.81 -0.23 0.73
CA TYR A 73 14.19 1.02 0.32
C TYR A 73 12.67 0.89 0.39
N PHE A 74 12.01 1.86 1.00
CA PHE A 74 10.56 2.04 0.98
C PHE A 74 10.20 3.22 0.07
N GLU A 75 8.91 3.48 -0.15
CA GLU A 75 8.48 4.67 -0.90
C GLU A 75 8.98 5.95 -0.23
N VAL A 76 8.69 6.08 1.07
CA VAL A 76 9.22 7.14 1.93
C VAL A 76 10.04 6.52 3.06
N ASP A 77 10.98 7.29 3.59
CA ASP A 77 11.76 6.89 4.74
C ASP A 77 10.86 6.74 5.98
N VAL A 78 10.54 5.49 6.31
CA VAL A 78 9.70 5.11 7.45
C VAL A 78 10.31 5.49 8.80
N GLU A 79 11.63 5.70 8.88
CA GLU A 79 12.26 6.18 10.11
C GLU A 79 11.98 7.66 10.33
N LYS A 80 12.00 8.47 9.26
CA LYS A 80 11.63 9.89 9.32
C LYS A 80 10.16 10.11 9.65
N MET A 81 9.26 9.20 9.28
CA MET A 81 7.85 9.30 9.63
C MET A 81 7.59 9.18 11.13
N ASN A 82 8.50 8.56 11.89
CA ASN A 82 8.40 8.47 13.34
C ASN A 82 9.00 9.70 14.07
N ASP A 83 9.60 10.63 13.33
CA ASP A 83 10.13 11.87 13.90
C ASP A 83 9.00 12.90 14.08
N MET A 84 8.89 13.42 15.30
CA MET A 84 7.98 14.50 15.66
C MET A 84 8.18 15.74 14.77
N SER A 85 9.42 16.04 14.39
CA SER A 85 9.72 17.20 13.53
C SER A 85 9.08 17.05 12.14
N THR A 86 9.14 15.84 11.57
CA THR A 86 8.47 15.50 10.32
C THR A 86 6.96 15.63 10.49
N MET A 87 6.37 15.06 11.54
CA MET A 87 4.92 15.15 11.78
C MET A 87 4.44 16.60 11.86
N LEU A 88 5.15 17.46 12.58
CA LEU A 88 4.83 18.89 12.68
C LEU A 88 4.93 19.58 11.32
N SER A 89 5.95 19.27 10.52
CA SER A 89 6.11 19.84 9.17
C SER A 89 5.01 19.42 8.19
N LEU A 90 4.33 18.31 8.45
CA LEU A 90 3.24 17.79 7.64
C LEU A 90 1.90 18.44 7.99
N MET A 91 1.72 18.98 9.20
CA MET A 91 0.44 19.55 9.62
C MET A 91 -0.04 20.64 8.65
N ASP A 92 0.84 21.57 8.27
CA ASP A 92 0.50 22.63 7.31
C ASP A 92 0.20 22.07 5.90
N LYS A 93 0.79 20.93 5.55
CA LYS A 93 0.63 20.27 4.25
C LYS A 93 -0.64 19.43 4.16
N ILE A 94 -1.20 19.01 5.30
CA ILE A 94 -2.46 18.28 5.37
C ILE A 94 -3.66 19.23 5.22
N MET A 95 -3.49 20.51 5.56
CA MET A 95 -4.54 21.51 5.45
C MET A 95 -4.67 22.04 4.02
N MET A 96 -5.91 22.35 3.61
CA MET A 96 -6.16 23.10 2.38
C MET A 96 -5.59 24.51 2.49
N SER A 97 -5.05 24.99 1.37
CA SER A 97 -4.51 26.34 1.25
C SER A 97 -5.60 27.42 1.31
N ASP A 98 -5.17 28.64 1.61
CA ASP A 98 -5.99 29.86 1.54
C ASP A 98 -7.25 29.87 2.43
N GLY A 99 -7.29 29.00 3.44
CA GLY A 99 -8.42 28.87 4.35
C GLY A 99 -9.65 28.22 3.74
N SER A 100 -9.51 27.60 2.56
CA SER A 100 -10.58 26.89 1.88
C SER A 100 -11.12 25.73 2.73
N SER A 101 -12.36 25.35 2.48
CA SER A 101 -13.02 24.25 3.18
C SER A 101 -13.76 23.30 2.25
N LEU A 102 -14.19 22.15 2.78
CA LEU A 102 -15.01 21.17 2.06
C LEU A 102 -16.29 21.80 1.51
N GLN A 103 -16.85 22.80 2.19
CA GLN A 103 -18.05 23.52 1.75
C GLN A 103 -17.82 24.31 0.46
N ASP A 104 -16.59 24.79 0.20
CA ASP A 104 -16.26 25.49 -1.05
C ASP A 104 -16.22 24.55 -2.26
N HIS A 105 -16.02 23.25 -2.02
CA HIS A 105 -15.71 22.25 -3.05
C HIS A 105 -16.82 21.24 -3.29
N LEU A 106 -17.87 21.24 -2.46
CA LEU A 106 -19.02 20.34 -2.55
C LEU A 106 -20.33 21.12 -2.67
N GLU A 107 -21.31 20.51 -3.34
CA GLU A 107 -22.70 20.96 -3.28
C GLU A 107 -23.27 20.72 -1.87
N ASP A 108 -24.21 21.56 -1.43
CA ASP A 108 -24.74 21.55 -0.06
C ASP A 108 -25.19 20.16 0.42
N ASN A 109 -25.89 19.41 -0.44
CA ASN A 109 -26.34 18.05 -0.12
C ASN A 109 -25.17 17.08 0.12
N LYS A 110 -24.13 17.12 -0.71
CA LYS A 110 -22.93 16.28 -0.59
C LYS A 110 -22.12 16.68 0.64
N TYR A 111 -22.01 17.98 0.89
CA TYR A 111 -21.38 18.51 2.09
C TYR A 111 -22.05 17.99 3.36
N GLN A 112 -23.39 18.03 3.44
CA GLN A 112 -24.11 17.48 4.59
C GLN A 112 -23.87 15.96 4.75
N THR A 113 -23.78 15.20 3.66
CA THR A 113 -23.43 13.77 3.74
C THR A 113 -22.05 13.56 4.36
N VAL A 114 -21.02 14.26 3.87
CA VAL A 114 -19.64 14.15 4.38
C VAL A 114 -19.57 14.59 5.85
N LYS A 115 -20.20 15.72 6.18
CA LYS A 115 -20.28 16.23 7.56
C LYS A 115 -20.90 15.21 8.51
N ASN A 116 -22.07 14.69 8.17
CA ASN A 116 -22.78 13.71 9.00
C ASN A 116 -21.97 12.43 9.20
N TYR A 117 -21.21 12.02 8.18
CA TYR A 117 -20.34 10.85 8.27
C TYR A 117 -19.23 11.06 9.30
N PHE A 118 -18.46 12.14 9.21
CA PHE A 118 -17.38 12.41 10.16
C PHE A 118 -17.87 12.72 11.58
N GLU A 119 -19.03 13.38 11.73
CA GLU A 119 -19.64 13.60 13.05
C GLU A 119 -20.05 12.28 13.71
N LYS A 120 -20.53 11.28 12.94
CA LYS A 120 -20.80 9.92 13.46
C LYS A 120 -19.54 9.20 13.91
N LEU A 121 -18.40 9.46 13.27
CA LEU A 121 -17.09 8.98 13.70
C LEU A 121 -16.54 9.76 14.92
N GLY A 122 -17.28 10.75 15.43
CA GLY A 122 -16.86 11.57 16.57
C GLY A 122 -15.82 12.64 16.22
N LEU A 123 -15.62 12.94 14.94
CA LEU A 123 -14.68 13.95 14.46
C LEU A 123 -15.41 15.29 14.26
N PRO A 124 -15.07 16.34 15.03
CA PRO A 124 -15.71 17.64 14.89
C PRO A 124 -15.37 18.30 13.54
N MET A 125 -16.38 18.86 12.86
CA MET A 125 -16.15 19.53 11.57
C MET A 125 -15.16 20.69 11.64
N MET A 126 -15.01 21.36 12.78
CA MET A 126 -13.99 22.40 12.96
C MET A 126 -12.57 21.93 12.58
N PHE A 127 -12.26 20.63 12.76
CA PHE A 127 -10.98 20.05 12.38
C PHE A 127 -11.02 19.48 10.96
N VAL A 128 -12.11 18.80 10.59
CA VAL A 128 -12.25 18.09 9.31
C VAL A 128 -12.37 19.04 8.13
N ASP A 129 -13.11 20.14 8.28
CA ASP A 129 -13.59 20.98 7.18
C ASP A 129 -12.45 21.58 6.34
N ARG A 130 -11.27 21.74 6.94
CA ARG A 130 -10.08 22.35 6.32
C ARG A 130 -8.99 21.36 5.94
N ILE A 131 -9.15 20.08 6.23
CA ILE A 131 -8.17 19.05 5.83
C ILE A 131 -8.38 18.75 4.34
N LYS A 132 -7.29 18.58 3.57
CA LYS A 132 -7.40 18.20 2.16
C LYS A 132 -8.20 16.90 2.04
N PRO A 133 -9.19 16.82 1.14
CA PRO A 133 -10.10 15.68 1.09
C PRO A 133 -9.39 14.32 0.89
N MET A 134 -8.26 14.30 0.17
CA MET A 134 -7.43 13.11 0.01
C MET A 134 -6.94 12.47 1.32
N PHE A 135 -6.72 13.25 2.39
CA PHE A 135 -6.31 12.71 3.69
C PHE A 135 -7.51 12.24 4.48
N LEU A 136 -8.66 12.89 4.26
CA LEU A 136 -9.93 12.47 4.85
C LEU A 136 -10.41 11.13 4.31
N GLU A 137 -10.03 10.76 3.07
CA GLU A 137 -10.27 9.41 2.53
C GLU A 137 -9.68 8.31 3.42
N ILE A 138 -8.49 8.54 3.98
CA ILE A 138 -7.85 7.59 4.91
C ILE A 138 -8.69 7.45 6.17
N LEU A 139 -9.21 8.56 6.71
CA LEU A 139 -10.06 8.57 7.90
C LEU A 139 -11.48 8.04 7.63
N ALA A 140 -11.94 8.14 6.39
CA ALA A 140 -13.24 7.66 5.95
C ALA A 140 -13.24 6.18 5.55
N ASN A 141 -12.08 5.53 5.51
CA ASN A 141 -12.01 4.12 5.23
C ASN A 141 -12.35 3.32 6.52
N PRO A 142 -13.49 2.62 6.58
CA PRO A 142 -13.87 1.84 7.76
C PRO A 142 -12.90 0.69 8.04
N GLU A 143 -12.17 0.21 7.03
CA GLU A 143 -11.14 -0.81 7.17
C GLU A 143 -9.83 -0.26 7.78
N MET A 144 -9.70 1.06 7.95
CA MET A 144 -8.54 1.71 8.55
C MET A 144 -8.85 2.31 9.92
N ASN A 145 -9.51 1.56 10.80
CA ASN A 145 -9.72 1.99 12.18
C ASN A 145 -8.38 1.97 12.97
N PRO A 146 -7.91 3.10 13.53
CA PRO A 146 -6.70 3.14 14.35
C PRO A 146 -6.72 2.19 15.55
N GLU A 147 -7.90 1.85 16.09
CA GLU A 147 -8.04 0.87 17.16
C GLU A 147 -7.73 -0.55 16.69
N ASP A 148 -8.02 -0.89 15.43
CA ASP A 148 -7.77 -2.22 14.89
C ASP A 148 -6.27 -2.47 14.67
N LEU A 149 -5.50 -1.42 14.33
CA LEU A 149 -4.04 -1.45 14.40
C LEU A 149 -3.53 -1.67 15.82
N LYS A 150 -4.08 -0.94 16.81
CA LYS A 150 -3.68 -1.09 18.24
C LYS A 150 -4.01 -2.47 18.80
N ASN A 151 -5.14 -3.04 18.39
CA ASN A 151 -5.62 -4.34 18.82
C ASN A 151 -5.08 -5.49 17.96
N ASN A 152 -4.12 -5.22 17.06
CA ASN A 152 -3.47 -6.21 16.20
C ASN A 152 -4.45 -7.02 15.33
N LYS A 153 -5.56 -6.39 14.91
CA LYS A 153 -6.47 -6.92 13.88
C LYS A 153 -6.02 -6.55 12.46
N LEU A 154 -5.26 -5.47 12.33
CA LEU A 154 -4.64 -5.05 11.08
C LEU A 154 -3.11 -5.05 11.23
N LYS A 155 -2.41 -5.38 10.14
CA LYS A 155 -0.95 -5.27 10.02
C LYS A 155 -0.58 -4.39 8.83
N SER A 156 0.50 -3.62 8.98
CA SER A 156 1.14 -2.92 7.87
C SER A 156 2.36 -3.69 7.37
N TYR A 157 2.41 -3.96 6.06
CA TYR A 157 3.57 -4.58 5.45
C TYR A 157 4.82 -3.70 5.61
N GLU A 158 4.72 -2.38 5.46
CA GLU A 158 5.85 -1.47 5.61
C GLU A 158 6.40 -1.50 7.04
N MET A 159 5.53 -1.45 8.06
CA MET A 159 5.96 -1.48 9.47
C MET A 159 6.61 -2.81 9.86
N GLU A 160 6.05 -3.93 9.39
CA GLU A 160 6.56 -5.27 9.63
C GLU A 160 7.92 -5.48 8.94
N LEU A 161 8.04 -5.11 7.66
CA LEU A 161 9.31 -5.14 6.92
C LEU A 161 10.34 -4.18 7.52
N ALA A 162 9.95 -3.00 7.98
CA ALA A 162 10.87 -2.07 8.65
C ALA A 162 11.38 -2.64 9.98
N THR A 163 10.52 -3.34 10.73
CA THR A 163 10.90 -4.04 11.96
C THR A 163 11.88 -5.17 11.69
N GLU A 164 11.65 -5.96 10.65
CA GLU A 164 12.58 -6.99 10.18
C GLU A 164 13.93 -6.40 9.76
N ALA A 165 13.92 -5.28 9.02
CA ALA A 165 15.13 -4.57 8.59
C ALA A 165 15.94 -4.08 9.80
N LYS A 166 15.28 -3.45 10.78
CA LYS A 166 15.90 -2.98 12.03
C LYS A 166 16.50 -4.12 12.84
N THR A 167 15.75 -5.21 13.01
CA THR A 167 16.20 -6.42 13.72
C THR A 167 17.46 -7.00 13.10
N ARG A 168 17.56 -6.94 11.77
CA ARG A 168 18.70 -7.41 10.97
C ARG A 168 19.79 -6.36 10.78
N LYS A 169 19.63 -5.15 11.33
CA LYS A 169 20.55 -4.01 11.21
C LYS A 169 20.82 -3.60 9.75
N LEU A 170 19.83 -3.79 8.88
CA LEU A 170 19.89 -3.32 7.50
C LEU A 170 19.74 -1.79 7.50
N LYS A 171 20.37 -1.14 6.52
CA LYS A 171 20.10 0.28 6.27
C LYS A 171 18.68 0.43 5.73
N ILE A 172 17.96 1.44 6.19
CA ILE A 172 16.62 1.79 5.72
C ILE A 172 16.69 3.17 5.06
N ASP A 173 15.97 3.38 3.97
CA ASP A 173 15.84 4.68 3.31
C ASP A 173 14.56 4.74 2.47
N GLY A 174 14.21 5.93 1.99
CA GLY A 174 13.12 6.17 1.06
C GLY A 174 13.62 6.32 -0.38
N LEU A 175 12.82 5.90 -1.35
CA LEU A 175 13.01 6.27 -2.76
C LEU A 175 12.60 7.73 -3.01
N GLU A 176 11.65 8.23 -2.22
CA GLU A 176 11.04 9.54 -2.36
C GLU A 176 11.00 10.28 -1.02
N THR A 177 10.61 11.55 -1.10
CA THR A 177 10.32 12.36 0.09
C THR A 177 8.82 12.43 0.30
N ILE A 178 8.39 12.57 1.56
CA ILE A 178 6.99 12.79 1.87
C ILE A 178 6.44 14.06 1.18
N ASP A 179 7.28 15.08 1.02
CA ASP A 179 6.96 16.33 0.33
C ASP A 179 6.64 16.09 -1.14
N PHE A 180 7.43 15.25 -1.80
CA PHE A 180 7.19 14.87 -3.18
C PHE A 180 5.86 14.13 -3.32
N GLN A 181 5.60 13.14 -2.46
CA GLN A 181 4.34 12.40 -2.44
C GLN A 181 3.13 13.33 -2.29
N ILE A 182 3.16 14.23 -1.31
CA ILE A 182 2.08 15.23 -1.13
C ILE A 182 1.93 16.12 -2.35
N SER A 183 3.03 16.57 -2.96
CA SER A 183 2.99 17.45 -4.13
C SER A 183 2.30 16.82 -5.34
N ILE A 184 2.38 15.49 -5.50
CA ILE A 184 1.66 14.78 -6.56
C ILE A 184 0.16 14.92 -6.36
N PHE A 185 -0.34 14.77 -5.13
CA PHE A 185 -1.76 14.93 -4.86
C PHE A 185 -2.22 16.39 -4.85
N ASP A 186 -1.35 17.34 -4.50
CA ASP A 186 -1.64 18.77 -4.59
C ASP A 186 -1.89 19.23 -6.03
N SER A 187 -1.42 18.46 -7.03
CA SER A 187 -1.76 18.70 -8.43
C SER A 187 -3.23 18.37 -8.77
N ILE A 188 -3.93 17.64 -7.90
CA ILE A 188 -5.34 17.27 -8.08
C ILE A 188 -6.21 18.37 -7.46
N PRO A 189 -7.11 19.03 -8.22
CA PRO A 189 -7.96 20.08 -7.69
C PRO A 189 -8.81 19.61 -6.50
N TYR A 190 -8.92 20.43 -5.45
CA TYR A 190 -9.69 20.10 -4.24
C TYR A 190 -11.13 19.67 -4.54
N LYS A 191 -11.81 20.29 -5.51
CA LYS A 191 -13.14 19.85 -5.98
C LYS A 191 -13.17 18.39 -6.41
N LYS A 192 -12.15 17.89 -7.11
CA LYS A 192 -12.07 16.48 -7.50
C LYS A 192 -11.83 15.58 -6.30
N GLN A 193 -10.90 15.98 -5.42
CA GLN A 193 -10.62 15.23 -4.19
C GLN A 193 -11.88 15.12 -3.31
N ALA A 194 -12.62 16.23 -3.14
CA ALA A 194 -13.83 16.28 -2.33
C ALA A 194 -14.96 15.43 -2.92
N GLU A 195 -15.12 15.45 -4.24
CA GLU A 195 -16.07 14.57 -4.91
C GLU A 195 -15.70 13.10 -4.71
N GLN A 196 -14.42 12.73 -4.81
CA GLN A 196 -13.95 11.36 -4.54
C GLN A 196 -14.29 10.94 -3.11
N LEU A 197 -14.00 11.79 -2.12
CA LEU A 197 -14.33 11.55 -0.71
C LEU A 197 -15.82 11.27 -0.51
N TYR A 198 -16.68 12.08 -1.13
CA TYR A 198 -18.11 11.86 -1.08
C TYR A 198 -18.52 10.51 -1.70
N GLN A 199 -17.95 10.14 -2.85
CA GLN A 199 -18.25 8.86 -3.51
C GLN A 199 -17.78 7.67 -2.68
N SER A 200 -16.62 7.77 -2.05
CA SER A 200 -16.05 6.77 -1.13
C SER A 200 -16.99 6.51 0.05
N ILE A 201 -17.43 7.58 0.73
CA ILE A 201 -18.39 7.52 1.84
C ILE A 201 -19.75 6.94 1.40
N GLN A 202 -20.23 7.28 0.20
CA GLN A 202 -21.48 6.71 -0.31
C GLN A 202 -21.37 5.22 -0.61
N SER A 203 -20.22 4.81 -1.16
CA SER A 203 -19.94 3.41 -1.48
C SER A 203 -19.84 2.57 -0.21
N SER A 204 -19.18 3.08 0.84
CA SER A 204 -19.11 2.40 2.13
C SER A 204 -20.48 2.25 2.80
N ASN A 205 -21.36 3.26 2.69
CA ASN A 205 -22.72 3.19 3.24
C ASN A 205 -23.66 2.26 2.44
N SER A 206 -23.32 1.93 1.20
CA SER A 206 -24.15 1.08 0.32
C SER A 206 -23.73 -0.39 0.34
N GLY A 207 -22.67 -0.73 1.09
CA GLY A 207 -22.10 -2.08 1.18
C GLY A 207 -22.66 -2.95 2.31
N ASP A 208 -23.70 -2.50 3.02
CA ASP A 208 -24.47 -3.28 4.02
C ASP A 208 -25.59 -4.10 3.37
#